data_AF-A0A914SL64-F1
#
_entry.id   AF-A0A914SL64-F1
#
_cell.length_a   1.000
_cell.length_b   1.000
_cell.length_c   1.000
_cell.angle_alpha   90.00
_cell.angle_beta   90.00
_cell.angle_gamma   90.00
#
_symmetry.space_group_name_H-M   'P 1'
#
loop_
_entity.id
_entity.type
_entity.pdbx_description
1 polymer ?
#
loop_
_entity_poly.entity_id
_entity_poly.type
_entity_poly.pdbx_seq_one_letter_code
_entity_poly.pdbx_strand_id
1 'polypeptide(L)'
;MVLAFEPQDVSLHAAGGTASGNTIKNEGVARMAFRIKSSINAHYLVIVRQAGPPGEDKMVVQFSEVSLEETSAKAPFQASACQGVITLVATA
;
A
#
# COMPACT_ATOMS: atom_id res chain seq x y z
N MET A 1 1.54 -3.36 15.98
CA MET A 1 1.39 -3.34 14.50
C MET A 1 2.63 -2.66 13.97
N VAL A 2 3.30 -3.21 12.94
CA VAL A 2 4.63 -2.71 12.54
C VAL A 2 4.56 -1.80 11.32
N LEU A 3 3.64 -2.09 10.38
CA LEU A 3 3.32 -1.21 9.26
C LEU A 3 1.86 -0.74 9.36
N ALA A 4 1.60 0.52 9.01
CA ALA A 4 0.27 1.11 8.99
C ALA A 4 0.12 2.08 7.82
N PHE A 5 -1.11 2.21 7.30
CA PHE A 5 -1.46 3.35 6.45
C PHE A 5 -1.90 4.52 7.33
N GLU A 6 -1.46 5.72 6.99
CA GLU A 6 -1.93 6.96 7.61
C GLU A 6 -2.32 7.98 6.54
N PRO A 7 -3.61 8.36 6.43
CA PRO A 7 -4.76 7.75 7.10
C PRO A 7 -5.04 6.32 6.58
N GLN A 8 -5.66 5.49 7.43
CA GLN A 8 -5.96 4.07 7.14
C GLN A 8 -7.14 3.85 6.18
N ASP A 9 -7.96 4.90 6.00
CA ASP A 9 -9.07 4.94 5.07
C ASP A 9 -8.99 6.21 4.22
N VAL A 10 -9.57 6.14 3.03
CA VAL A 10 -9.70 7.30 2.16
C VAL A 10 -11.11 7.37 1.56
N SER A 11 -11.70 8.58 1.61
CA SER A 11 -12.97 8.87 0.94
C SER A 11 -12.70 9.69 -0.31
N LEU A 12 -13.23 9.22 -1.43
CA LEU A 12 -13.16 9.86 -2.75
C LEU A 12 -14.57 10.19 -3.21
N HIS A 13 -14.72 11.11 -4.15
CA HIS A 13 -16.03 11.41 -4.72
C HIS A 13 -16.36 10.42 -5.85
N ALA A 14 -17.59 9.92 -5.92
CA ALA A 14 -18.04 8.99 -6.96
C ALA A 14 -17.82 9.51 -8.40
N ALA A 15 -17.93 10.83 -8.62
CA ALA A 15 -17.67 11.45 -9.93
C ALA A 15 -16.17 11.53 -10.31
N GLY A 16 -15.28 11.10 -9.41
CA GLY A 16 -13.84 11.08 -9.59
C GLY A 16 -13.10 11.97 -8.60
N GLY A 17 -11.84 11.62 -8.33
CA GLY A 17 -10.99 12.33 -7.37
C GLY A 17 -9.61 11.70 -7.23
N THR A 18 -8.70 12.47 -6.64
CA THR A 18 -7.33 12.05 -6.36
C THR A 18 -7.10 12.03 -4.86
N ALA A 19 -6.65 10.88 -4.35
CA ALA A 19 -6.10 10.80 -3.00
C ALA A 19 -4.57 10.91 -3.09
N SER A 20 -4.04 11.96 -2.47
CA SER A 20 -2.61 12.14 -2.22
C SER A 20 -2.43 12.46 -0.74
N GLY A 21 -1.46 11.81 -0.09
CA GLY A 21 -1.17 12.01 1.33
C GLY A 21 -1.24 10.76 2.21
N ASN A 22 -1.72 9.62 1.69
CA ASN A 22 -1.60 8.35 2.42
C ASN A 22 -0.13 7.92 2.47
N THR A 23 0.39 7.77 3.68
CA THR A 23 1.76 7.31 3.95
C THR A 23 1.74 5.92 4.56
N ILE A 24 2.72 5.10 4.19
CA ILE A 24 2.98 3.84 4.89
C ILE A 24 3.98 4.15 6.00
N LYS A 25 3.55 4.08 7.25
CA LYS A 25 4.42 4.27 8.41
C LYS A 25 4.92 2.92 8.92
N ASN A 26 6.22 2.83 9.16
CA ASN A 26 6.84 1.74 9.91
C ASN A 26 6.98 2.19 11.37
N GLU A 27 6.18 1.61 12.27
CA GLU A 27 6.21 1.87 13.71
C GLU A 27 7.16 0.94 14.47
N GLY A 28 7.78 -0.01 13.77
CA GLY A 28 8.78 -0.90 14.35
C GLY A 28 10.22 -0.40 14.19
N VAL A 29 11.13 -1.18 14.76
CA VAL A 29 12.58 -0.92 14.73
C VAL A 29 13.29 -1.65 13.59
N ALA A 30 12.65 -2.66 13.00
CA ALA A 30 13.21 -3.43 11.89
C ALA A 30 12.97 -2.74 10.54
N ARG A 31 13.91 -2.93 9.61
CA ARG A 31 13.76 -2.45 8.23
C ARG A 31 12.76 -3.34 7.49
N MET A 32 11.87 -2.71 6.73
CA MET A 32 10.76 -3.39 6.05
C MET A 32 10.90 -3.23 4.55
N ALA A 33 10.67 -4.32 3.82
CA ALA A 33 10.30 -4.26 2.42
C ALA A 33 8.79 -4.40 2.31
N PHE A 34 8.18 -3.69 1.37
CA PHE A 34 6.76 -3.85 1.03
C PHE A 34 6.60 -4.00 -0.48
N ARG A 35 5.61 -4.77 -0.90
CA ARG A 35 5.17 -4.83 -2.30
C ARG A 35 3.74 -4.39 -2.43
N ILE A 36 3.53 -3.57 -3.44
CA ILE A 36 2.23 -3.15 -3.90
C ILE A 36 1.99 -3.83 -5.24
N LYS A 37 0.85 -4.53 -5.37
CA LYS A 37 0.39 -5.04 -6.65
C LYS A 37 -0.65 -4.06 -7.19
N SER A 38 -0.27 -3.34 -8.23
CA SER A 38 -1.15 -2.43 -8.97
C SER A 38 -1.18 -2.85 -10.43
N SER A 39 -2.29 -2.59 -11.11
CA SER A 39 -2.43 -2.76 -12.55
C SER A 39 -1.76 -1.64 -13.36
N ILE A 40 -1.23 -0.59 -12.69
CA ILE A 40 -0.59 0.59 -13.31
C ILE A 40 0.85 0.73 -12.78
N ASN A 41 1.83 0.76 -13.70
CA ASN A 41 3.27 0.82 -13.38
C ASN A 41 3.82 2.26 -13.41
N ALA A 42 3.57 3.04 -12.36
CA ALA A 42 4.14 4.39 -12.19
C ALA A 42 5.16 4.45 -11.04
N HIS A 43 6.13 5.37 -11.11
CA HIS A 43 7.20 5.55 -10.10
C HIS A 43 6.71 6.10 -8.76
N TYR A 44 5.49 6.64 -8.72
CA TYR A 44 4.78 7.10 -7.54
C TYR A 44 3.36 6.52 -7.59
N LEU A 45 2.83 6.13 -6.44
CA LEU A 45 1.48 5.56 -6.37
C LEU A 45 0.48 6.66 -6.03
N VAL A 46 -0.45 6.90 -6.95
CA VAL A 46 -1.61 7.79 -6.74
C VAL A 46 -2.86 6.96 -6.90
N ILE A 47 -3.79 7.08 -5.94
CA ILE A 47 -5.11 6.46 -6.06
C ILE A 47 -6.01 7.48 -6.76
N VAL A 48 -6.39 7.16 -7.99
CA VAL A 48 -7.29 7.98 -8.81
C VAL A 48 -8.60 7.21 -8.98
N ARG A 49 -9.69 7.76 -8.44
CA ARG A 49 -11.03 7.23 -8.72
C ARG A 49 -11.50 7.82 -10.04
N GLN A 50 -11.90 6.96 -10.95
CA GLN A 50 -12.64 7.34 -12.16
C GLN A 50 -14.15 7.37 -11.86
N ALA A 51 -14.92 8.09 -12.68
CA ALA A 51 -16.36 8.17 -12.53
C ALA A 51 -17.00 6.77 -12.59
N GLY A 52 -17.82 6.46 -11.60
CA GLY A 52 -18.49 5.17 -11.51
C GLY A 52 -19.52 5.14 -10.36
N PRO A 53 -20.27 4.05 -10.21
CA PRO A 53 -21.19 3.91 -9.09
C PRO A 53 -20.43 3.95 -7.75
N PRO A 54 -21.09 4.40 -6.66
CA PRO A 54 -20.56 4.31 -5.31
C PRO A 54 -20.16 2.88 -4.95
N GLY A 55 -19.11 2.73 -4.14
CA GLY A 55 -18.60 1.41 -3.78
C GLY A 55 -17.43 1.45 -2.82
N GLU A 56 -17.06 0.26 -2.36
CA GLU A 56 -15.91 0.02 -1.50
C GLU A 56 -14.87 -0.79 -2.26
N ASP A 57 -13.66 -0.24 -2.32
CA ASP A 57 -12.48 -0.86 -2.93
C ASP A 57 -11.40 -1.02 -1.85
N LYS A 58 -10.54 -2.04 -2.02
CA LYS A 58 -9.43 -2.29 -1.08
C LYS A 58 -8.09 -2.36 -1.78
N MET A 59 -7.10 -1.72 -1.20
CA MET A 59 -5.70 -1.80 -1.61
C MET A 59 -4.91 -2.57 -0.57
N VAL A 60 -4.39 -3.74 -0.96
CA VAL A 60 -3.62 -4.62 -0.08
C VAL A 60 -2.13 -4.48 -0.36
N VAL A 61 -1.36 -4.16 0.68
CA VAL A 61 0.10 -4.07 0.63
C VAL A 61 0.69 -5.18 1.49
N GLN A 62 1.61 -5.94 0.90
CA GLN A 62 2.26 -7.04 1.58
C GLN A 62 3.64 -6.60 2.06
N PHE A 63 4.06 -7.02 3.24
CA PHE A 63 5.33 -6.62 3.83
C PHE A 63 6.12 -7.81 4.36
N SER A 64 7.42 -7.59 4.51
CA SER A 64 8.38 -8.52 5.10
C SER A 64 9.55 -7.74 5.69
N GLU A 65 10.02 -8.16 6.85
CA GLU A 65 11.27 -7.70 7.43
C GLU A 65 12.46 -8.07 6.54
N VAL A 66 13.39 -7.15 6.42
CA VAL A 66 14.63 -7.34 5.66
C VAL A 66 15.83 -6.99 6.53
N SER A 67 16.95 -7.66 6.28
CA SER A 67 18.21 -7.32 6.92
C SER A 67 18.66 -5.91 6.50
N LEU A 68 19.54 -5.31 7.29
CA LEU A 68 20.09 -3.99 6.96
C LEU A 68 20.94 -4.03 5.68
N GLU A 69 21.59 -5.17 5.40
CA GLU A 69 22.41 -5.41 4.22
C GLU A 69 21.59 -5.72 2.95
N GLU A 70 20.26 -5.93 3.08
CA GLU A 70 19.41 -6.21 1.91
C GLU A 70 19.33 -4.98 0.99
N THR A 71 19.65 -5.20 -0.28
CA THR A 71 19.65 -4.17 -1.32
C THR A 71 18.43 -4.28 -2.24
N SER A 72 17.79 -5.45 -2.28
CA SER A 72 16.63 -5.73 -3.13
C SER A 72 15.36 -5.86 -2.30
N ALA A 73 14.48 -4.85 -2.39
CA ALA A 73 13.14 -4.92 -1.80
C ALA A 73 12.26 -6.04 -2.40
N LYS A 74 12.65 -6.62 -3.55
CA LYS A 74 11.91 -7.71 -4.21
C LYS A 74 12.29 -9.09 -3.66
N ALA A 75 13.50 -9.24 -3.11
CA ALA A 75 14.04 -10.52 -2.64
C ALA A 75 13.08 -11.29 -1.71
N PRO A 76 12.52 -10.70 -0.63
CA PRO A 76 11.63 -11.44 0.27
C PRO A 76 10.36 -11.93 -0.42
N PHE A 77 9.85 -11.20 -1.41
CA PHE A 77 8.62 -11.54 -2.10
C PHE A 77 8.79 -12.56 -3.22
N GLN A 78 10.01 -12.69 -3.77
CA GLN A 78 10.37 -13.78 -4.68
C GLN A 78 10.60 -15.08 -3.91
N ALA A 79 11.17 -14.98 -2.70
CA ALA A 79 11.34 -16.11 -1.77
C ALA A 79 10.04 -16.51 -1.04
N SER A 80 8.90 -15.88 -1.36
CA SER A 80 7.62 -16.09 -0.67
C SER A 80 7.65 -15.85 0.85
N ALA A 81 8.58 -15.05 1.34
CA ALA A 81 8.77 -14.69 2.75
C ALA A 81 7.85 -13.53 3.21
N CYS A 82 6.62 -13.47 2.72
CA CYS A 82 5.66 -12.45 3.15
C CYS A 82 5.26 -12.71 4.61
N GLN A 83 5.48 -11.73 5.49
CA GLN A 83 5.14 -11.85 6.92
C GLN A 83 3.74 -11.32 7.24
N GLY A 84 3.21 -10.41 6.43
CA GLY A 84 1.89 -9.85 6.68
C GLY A 84 1.38 -8.94 5.58
N VAL A 85 0.16 -8.43 5.79
CA VAL A 85 -0.51 -7.49 4.89
C VAL A 85 -1.13 -6.33 5.66
N ILE A 86 -1.14 -5.14 5.06
CA ILE A 86 -1.96 -4.01 5.49
C ILE A 86 -2.93 -3.66 4.36
N THR A 87 -4.09 -3.12 4.74
CA THR A 87 -5.16 -2.78 3.79
C THR A 87 -5.55 -1.34 3.96
N LEU A 88 -5.59 -0.60 2.85
CA LEU A 88 -6.25 0.71 2.76
C LEU A 88 -7.64 0.48 2.17
N VAL A 89 -8.68 0.96 2.83
CA VAL A 89 -10.05 0.95 2.30
C VAL A 89 -10.32 2.29 1.62
N ALA A 90 -10.78 2.22 0.38
CA ALA A 90 -11.20 3.37 -0.40
C ALA A 90 -12.73 3.30 -0.59
N THR A 91 -13.42 4.35 -0.18
CA THR A 91 -14.87 4.48 -0.36
C THR A 91 -15.17 5.64 -1.30
N ALA A 92 -16.15 5.44 -2.19
CA ALA A 92 -16.59 6.43 -3.17
C ALA A 92 -18.11 6.59 -3.19
#